data_AF-A0A368K9E2-F1
#
_entry.id   AF-A0A368K9E2-F1
#
_cell.length_a   1.000
_cell.length_b   1.000
_cell.length_c   1.000
_cell.angle_alpha   90.00
_cell.angle_beta   90.00
_cell.angle_gamma   90.00
#
_symmetry.space_group_name_H-M   'P 1'
#
loop_
_entity.id
_entity.type
_entity.pdbx_description
1 polymer ?
#
loop_
_entity_poly.entity_id
_entity_poly.type
_entity_poly.pdbx_seq_one_letter_code
_entity_poly.pdbx_strand_id
1 'polypeptide(L)'
;MESKTLLALPVVLALEPVAGEPAARMTFTRDEAAELAALVAADLHGLVPQVDAARLALAAALFDQVELLRPGFPVWTTLEELARRVPRGHLENVVAFGTHEGHMPAQSLEPSAVYADGPMRLLPMSLLVPAEQAEELSEQLEVQLVGRGEMGTRTADWLMRALGIRLEHARYFSRNDLLALTCVQYEHVNLAPLWVLLEAALLQPHQEESTMSARGLALRYADGKVLAQSPSQWLAGQAGALDPDGIRQRAHDFAGIVFELRQYAALLDAHQLPLQLQPPGAGASEAASGYLAETLAAVDPGYDPPALFAHEAPGLGVVAVTVAQRGDGGHARALAHGYPLQPQALGPLLALLADRYGIAAELHALGRVVLDDAGRLGAPATALH
;
A
#
# COMPACT_ATOMS: atom_id res chain seq x y z
N MET A 1 8.45 2.43 43.80
CA MET A 1 7.78 3.39 42.89
C MET A 1 7.08 2.54 41.86
N GLU A 2 5.78 2.31 42.01
CA GLU A 2 5.02 1.48 41.06
C GLU A 2 5.15 2.07 39.66
N SER A 3 5.59 1.25 38.71
CA SER A 3 5.61 1.60 37.30
C SER A 3 4.16 1.73 36.83
N LYS A 4 3.59 2.94 36.89
CA LYS A 4 2.27 3.19 36.29
C LYS A 4 2.31 2.77 34.82
N THR A 5 1.47 1.80 34.47
CA THR A 5 1.24 1.38 33.09
C THR A 5 0.75 2.58 32.29
N LEU A 6 1.46 2.92 31.22
CA LEU A 6 1.02 3.95 30.27
C LEU A 6 0.40 3.29 29.06
N LEU A 7 -0.68 3.86 28.53
CA LEU A 7 -1.28 3.53 27.25
C LEU A 7 -1.02 4.65 26.25
N ALA A 8 -0.78 4.29 24.99
CA ALA A 8 -0.54 5.25 23.93
C ALA A 8 -1.86 5.59 23.23
N LEU A 9 -2.16 6.89 23.10
CA LEU A 9 -3.25 7.41 22.28
C LEU A 9 -2.63 8.09 21.05
N PRO A 10 -2.70 7.46 19.86
CA PRO A 10 -2.15 8.02 18.64
C PRO A 10 -2.96 9.22 18.13
N VAL A 11 -2.25 10.30 17.79
CA VAL A 11 -2.81 11.53 17.22
C VAL A 11 -1.94 11.91 16.02
N VAL A 12 -2.49 12.71 15.12
CA VAL A 12 -1.76 13.21 13.95
C VAL A 12 -2.16 14.65 13.67
N LEU A 13 -1.21 15.47 13.24
CA LEU A 13 -1.48 16.78 12.66
C LEU A 13 -1.44 16.64 11.14
N ALA A 14 -2.58 16.80 10.50
CA ALA A 14 -2.71 16.84 9.05
C ALA A 14 -2.48 18.26 8.53
N LEU A 15 -1.66 18.38 7.50
CA LEU A 15 -1.30 19.61 6.81
C LEU A 15 -1.69 19.46 5.34
N GLU A 16 -2.52 20.37 4.84
CA GLU A 16 -2.90 20.45 3.43
C GLU A 16 -2.24 21.70 2.83
N PRO A 17 -1.11 21.56 2.13
CA PRO A 17 -0.48 22.68 1.43
C PRO A 17 -1.36 23.18 0.29
N VAL A 18 -1.20 24.45 -0.09
CA VAL A 18 -1.77 24.97 -1.33
C VAL A 18 -1.27 24.13 -2.51
N ALA A 19 -2.18 23.76 -3.41
CA ALA A 19 -1.86 22.92 -4.56
C ALA A 19 -0.69 23.50 -5.38
N GLY A 20 0.32 22.67 -5.65
CA GLY A 20 1.52 23.06 -6.39
C GLY A 20 2.64 23.70 -5.54
N GLU A 21 2.48 23.80 -4.22
CA GLU A 21 3.51 24.26 -3.28
C GLU A 21 4.00 23.11 -2.39
N PRO A 22 4.84 22.18 -2.91
CA PRO A 22 5.34 21.07 -2.10
C PRO A 22 6.25 21.59 -0.99
N ALA A 23 6.22 20.91 0.16
CA ALA A 23 7.13 21.20 1.27
C ALA A 23 8.59 21.04 0.82
N ALA A 24 9.44 22.03 1.12
CA ALA A 24 10.85 21.99 0.74
C ALA A 24 11.65 20.87 1.44
N ARG A 25 11.09 20.32 2.53
CA ARG A 25 11.67 19.25 3.34
C ARG A 25 10.57 18.45 4.03
N MET A 26 10.90 17.23 4.44
CA MET A 26 9.98 16.34 5.17
C MET A 26 10.38 16.14 6.63
N THR A 27 11.56 16.61 7.06
CA THR A 27 12.05 16.38 8.42
C THR A 27 12.57 17.67 9.03
N PHE A 28 12.47 17.76 10.35
CA PHE A 28 12.98 18.88 11.14
C PHE A 28 14.18 18.44 11.97
N THR A 29 15.08 19.38 12.27
CA THR A 29 16.20 19.16 13.18
C THR A 29 15.72 18.95 14.62
N ARG A 30 16.59 18.50 15.52
CA ARG A 30 16.23 18.33 16.95
C ARG A 30 15.74 19.62 17.62
N ASP A 31 16.36 20.77 17.31
CA ASP A 31 15.99 22.05 17.92
C ASP A 31 14.61 22.50 17.41
N GLU A 32 14.40 22.41 16.10
CA GLU A 32 13.09 22.68 15.48
C GLU A 32 12.00 21.72 15.96
N ALA A 33 12.34 20.45 16.19
CA ALA A 33 11.43 19.46 16.75
C ALA A 33 10.96 19.85 18.16
N ALA A 34 11.87 20.36 19.00
CA ALA A 34 11.54 20.82 20.35
C ALA A 34 10.62 22.05 20.32
N GLU A 35 10.92 23.04 19.46
CA GLU A 35 10.07 24.21 19.25
C GLU A 35 8.67 23.82 18.77
N LEU A 36 8.59 22.97 17.75
CA LEU A 36 7.32 22.50 17.18
C LEU A 36 6.51 21.73 18.22
N ALA A 37 7.15 20.86 19.00
CA ALA A 37 6.45 20.09 20.02
C ALA A 37 5.88 20.96 21.14
N ALA A 38 6.55 22.07 21.51
CA ALA A 38 6.00 23.03 22.46
C ALA A 38 4.76 23.76 21.91
N LEU A 39 4.78 24.13 20.62
CA LEU A 39 3.63 24.73 19.94
C LEU A 39 2.45 23.76 19.85
N VAL A 40 2.71 22.51 19.43
CA VAL A 40 1.71 21.45 19.36
C VAL A 40 1.12 21.14 20.74
N ALA A 41 1.96 21.08 21.79
CA ALA A 41 1.47 20.87 23.14
C ALA A 41 0.51 21.98 23.60
N ALA A 42 0.82 23.24 23.28
CA ALA A 42 -0.05 24.37 23.60
C ALA A 42 -1.39 24.32 22.84
N ASP A 43 -1.36 23.94 21.56
CA ASP A 43 -2.58 23.73 20.77
C ASP A 43 -3.45 22.62 21.36
N LEU A 44 -2.85 21.44 21.61
CA LEU A 44 -3.57 20.29 22.17
C LEU A 44 -4.14 20.58 23.56
N HIS A 45 -3.42 21.30 24.42
CA HIS A 45 -3.95 21.75 25.70
C HIS A 45 -5.17 22.67 25.54
N GLY A 46 -5.13 23.58 24.57
CA GLY A 46 -6.27 24.46 24.26
C GLY A 46 -7.50 23.71 23.75
N LEU A 47 -7.29 22.62 23.02
CA LEU A 47 -8.36 21.77 22.46
C LEU A 47 -8.91 20.76 23.48
N VAL A 48 -8.02 20.11 24.21
CA VAL A 48 -8.31 19.01 25.15
C VAL A 48 -7.43 19.20 26.41
N PRO A 49 -7.82 20.02 27.38
CA PRO A 49 -6.99 20.33 28.55
C PRO A 49 -6.50 19.11 29.35
N GLN A 50 -7.22 18.00 29.27
CA GLN A 50 -6.87 16.73 29.91
C GLN A 50 -5.56 16.11 29.41
N VAL A 51 -4.99 16.59 28.28
CA VAL A 51 -3.68 16.11 27.80
C VAL A 51 -2.51 16.43 28.74
N ASP A 52 -2.69 17.34 29.71
CA ASP A 52 -1.66 17.69 30.70
C ASP A 52 -1.21 16.50 31.56
N ALA A 53 -2.09 15.50 31.73
CA ALA A 53 -1.78 14.28 32.44
C ALA A 53 -1.00 13.25 31.58
N ALA A 54 -0.92 13.50 30.28
CA ALA A 54 -0.21 12.67 29.33
C ALA A 54 1.20 13.20 29.06
N ARG A 55 2.06 12.30 28.58
CA ARG A 55 3.31 12.69 27.94
C ARG A 55 3.10 12.75 26.43
N LEU A 56 3.31 13.91 25.81
CA LEU A 56 3.34 14.07 24.37
C LEU A 56 4.68 13.58 23.82
N ALA A 57 4.62 12.67 22.84
CA ALA A 57 5.74 12.27 22.01
C ALA A 57 5.44 12.67 20.56
N LEU A 58 6.37 13.36 19.91
CA LEU A 58 6.21 13.87 18.55
C LEU A 58 7.38 13.41 17.68
N ALA A 59 7.09 12.84 16.50
CA ALA A 59 8.10 12.67 15.46
C ALA A 59 8.05 13.87 14.53
N ALA A 60 9.13 14.65 14.47
CA ALA A 60 9.21 15.85 13.66
C ALA A 60 9.58 15.50 12.22
N ALA A 61 8.69 14.73 11.60
CA ALA A 61 8.75 14.30 10.22
C ALA A 61 7.34 14.29 9.62
N LEU A 62 7.26 14.53 8.31
CA LEU A 62 6.04 14.64 7.52
C LEU A 62 5.91 13.40 6.64
N PHE A 63 4.84 12.64 6.86
CA PHE A 63 4.55 11.38 6.18
C PHE A 63 3.34 11.53 5.25
N ASP A 64 3.20 10.58 4.33
CA ASP A 64 1.94 10.32 3.66
C ASP A 64 1.04 9.38 4.50
N GLN A 65 -0.26 9.40 4.22
CA GLN A 65 -1.25 8.51 4.84
C GLN A 65 -0.87 7.04 4.72
N VAL A 66 -0.38 6.62 3.56
CA VAL A 66 -0.01 5.20 3.30
C VAL A 66 1.12 4.73 4.20
N GLU A 67 1.98 5.64 4.67
CA GLU A 67 3.11 5.32 5.54
C GLU A 67 2.68 5.15 7.00
N LEU A 68 1.73 5.98 7.46
CA LEU A 68 1.19 5.88 8.81
C LEU A 68 0.23 4.70 8.94
N LEU A 69 -0.54 4.40 7.90
CA LEU A 69 -1.54 3.34 7.86
C LEU A 69 -0.96 2.04 7.29
N ARG A 70 0.19 1.61 7.78
CA ARG A 70 0.73 0.27 7.51
C ARG A 70 0.31 -0.70 8.61
N PRO A 71 0.03 -1.98 8.31
CA PRO A 71 -0.29 -2.99 9.32
C PRO A 71 0.71 -2.97 10.49
N GLY A 72 0.20 -2.96 11.71
CA GLY A 72 1.00 -2.83 12.93
C GLY A 72 1.42 -1.40 13.29
N PHE A 73 1.05 -0.38 12.51
CA PHE A 73 1.28 1.05 12.83
C PHE A 73 2.75 1.39 13.18
N PRO A 74 3.73 1.00 12.35
CA PRO A 74 5.15 0.99 12.72
C PRO A 74 5.69 2.35 13.17
N VAL A 75 5.18 3.45 12.62
CA VAL A 75 5.57 4.81 12.99
C VAL A 75 5.18 5.10 14.44
N TRP A 76 3.90 4.88 14.80
CA TRP A 76 3.42 5.12 16.16
C TRP A 76 4.01 4.13 17.17
N THR A 77 4.17 2.85 16.81
CA THR A 77 4.83 1.86 17.67
C THR A 77 6.26 2.27 17.98
N THR A 78 7.03 2.68 16.96
CA THR A 78 8.41 3.14 17.15
C THR A 78 8.47 4.41 18.00
N LEU A 79 7.57 5.37 17.74
CA LEU A 79 7.48 6.61 18.50
C LEU A 79 7.20 6.35 19.98
N GLU A 80 6.25 5.45 20.26
CA GLU A 80 5.93 5.00 21.62
C GLU A 80 7.13 4.35 22.31
N GLU A 81 7.80 3.42 21.63
CA GLU A 81 8.98 2.72 22.17
C GLU A 81 10.10 3.71 22.55
N LEU A 82 10.40 4.66 21.66
CA LEU A 82 11.42 5.67 21.92
C LEU A 82 11.00 6.58 23.07
N ALA A 83 9.74 7.03 23.10
CA ALA A 83 9.23 7.90 24.16
C ALA A 83 9.26 7.21 25.54
N ARG A 84 9.03 5.90 25.62
CA ARG A 84 9.14 5.13 26.88
C ARG A 84 10.58 5.03 27.40
N ARG A 85 11.59 5.10 26.52
CA ARG A 85 13.02 5.03 26.89
C ARG A 85 13.57 6.35 27.45
N VAL A 86 12.90 7.48 27.20
CA VAL A 86 13.37 8.79 27.67
C VAL A 86 13.05 8.98 29.17
N PRO A 87 14.05 9.21 30.04
CA PRO A 87 13.84 9.33 31.49
C PRO A 87 12.83 10.42 31.88
N ARG A 88 11.94 10.11 32.85
CA ARG A 88 10.90 11.04 33.35
C ARG A 88 11.44 12.22 34.21
N GLY A 89 12.76 12.35 34.36
CA GLY A 89 13.40 13.36 35.21
C GLY A 89 14.13 14.49 34.46
N HIS A 90 14.20 14.44 33.13
CA HIS A 90 15.03 15.37 32.34
C HIS A 90 14.27 16.27 31.36
N LEU A 91 12.98 16.00 31.10
CA LEU A 91 12.18 16.78 30.15
C LEU A 91 10.78 16.96 30.71
N GLU A 92 10.20 18.11 30.40
CA GLU A 92 8.77 18.43 30.53
C GLU A 92 7.91 17.30 29.93
N ASN A 93 6.58 17.33 30.11
CA ASN A 93 5.65 16.31 29.57
C ASN A 93 5.65 16.20 28.03
N VAL A 94 6.64 16.77 27.34
CA VAL A 94 6.79 16.85 25.88
C VAL A 94 8.15 16.28 25.48
N VAL A 95 8.16 15.36 24.52
CA VAL A 95 9.36 14.79 23.89
C VAL A 95 9.22 14.90 22.39
N ALA A 96 10.26 15.40 21.74
CA ALA A 96 10.32 15.52 20.29
C ALA A 96 11.51 14.74 19.74
N PHE A 97 11.28 14.06 18.62
CA PHE A 97 12.30 13.34 17.87
C PHE A 97 12.49 14.04 16.53
N GLY A 98 13.63 14.72 16.38
CA GLY A 98 14.08 15.32 15.13
C GLY A 98 15.38 14.70 14.63
N THR A 99 15.82 15.13 13.46
CA THR A 99 17.00 14.58 12.80
C THR A 99 18.31 14.92 13.52
N HIS A 100 19.26 14.01 13.42
CA HIS A 100 20.65 14.22 13.78
C HIS A 100 21.51 13.82 12.58
N GLU A 101 22.39 14.72 12.14
CA GLU A 101 23.18 14.51 10.91
C GLU A 101 22.32 14.10 9.70
N GLY A 102 21.13 14.70 9.59
CA GLY A 102 20.18 14.47 8.49
C GLY A 102 19.31 13.23 8.60
N HIS A 103 19.42 12.43 9.67
CA HIS A 103 18.69 11.16 9.80
C HIS A 103 17.76 11.16 11.03
N MET A 104 16.58 10.58 10.88
CA MET A 104 15.68 10.30 12.00
C MET A 104 16.23 9.19 12.90
N PRO A 105 15.86 9.15 14.19
CA PRO A 105 16.47 8.20 15.14
C PRO A 105 16.10 6.73 14.92
N ALA A 106 15.17 6.43 14.01
CA ALA A 106 14.78 5.08 13.62
C ALA A 106 14.26 5.07 12.17
N GLN A 107 14.46 3.96 11.46
CA GLN A 107 14.05 3.83 10.06
C GLN A 107 12.54 4.02 9.86
N SER A 108 11.71 3.51 10.77
CA SER A 108 10.25 3.69 10.70
C SER A 108 9.81 5.13 10.92
N LEU A 109 10.69 6.02 11.41
CA LEU A 109 10.42 7.46 11.52
C LEU A 109 11.02 8.26 10.35
N GLU A 110 11.65 7.60 9.37
CA GLU A 110 12.17 8.25 8.17
C GLU A 110 11.09 8.25 7.08
N PRO A 111 10.58 9.42 6.64
CA PRO A 111 9.56 9.48 5.59
C PRO A 111 10.14 9.13 4.22
N SER A 112 9.37 8.45 3.40
CA SER A 112 9.78 8.02 2.07
C SER A 112 9.67 9.17 1.06
N ALA A 113 10.74 9.40 0.30
CA ALA A 113 10.73 10.34 -0.81
C ALA A 113 9.73 9.97 -1.92
N VAL A 114 9.30 8.69 -1.99
CA VAL A 114 8.31 8.22 -2.98
C VAL A 114 6.95 8.88 -2.79
N TYR A 115 6.58 9.23 -1.55
CA TYR A 115 5.28 9.83 -1.22
C TYR A 115 5.36 11.32 -0.89
N ALA A 116 6.52 11.94 -1.14
CA ALA A 116 6.82 13.33 -0.80
C ALA A 116 5.98 14.39 -1.53
N ASP A 117 5.20 13.98 -2.53
CA ASP A 117 4.36 14.84 -3.37
C ASP A 117 2.84 14.64 -3.14
N GLY A 118 2.42 13.82 -2.17
CA GLY A 118 1.00 13.66 -1.83
C GLY A 118 0.31 14.98 -1.42
N PRO A 119 -1.02 15.12 -1.56
CA PRO A 119 -1.73 16.38 -1.32
C PRO A 119 -1.84 16.76 0.17
N MET A 120 -1.62 15.81 1.07
CA MET A 120 -1.68 16.01 2.52
C MET A 120 -0.42 15.43 3.16
N ARG A 121 0.13 16.15 4.14
CA ARG A 121 1.29 15.72 4.95
C ARG A 121 0.86 15.53 6.39
N LEU A 122 1.35 14.46 6.99
CA LEU A 122 0.96 14.04 8.32
C LEU A 122 2.14 14.09 9.28
N LEU A 123 1.96 14.75 10.40
CA LEU A 123 2.93 14.80 11.48
C LEU A 123 2.42 13.95 12.66
N PRO A 124 2.99 12.75 12.89
CA PRO A 124 2.47 11.80 13.85
C PRO A 124 2.95 12.11 15.27
N MET A 125 2.05 11.91 16.23
CA MET A 125 2.31 12.06 17.65
C MET A 125 1.62 10.98 18.46
N SER A 126 2.03 10.81 19.71
CA SER A 126 1.46 9.87 20.66
C SER A 126 1.36 10.51 22.03
N LEU A 127 0.19 10.41 22.65
CA LEU A 127 -0.04 10.80 24.04
C LEU A 127 0.10 9.54 24.90
N LEU A 128 1.12 9.48 25.74
CA LEU A 128 1.32 8.39 26.69
C LEU A 128 0.62 8.74 28.01
N VAL A 129 -0.50 8.08 28.26
CA VAL A 129 -1.44 8.40 29.35
C VAL A 129 -1.42 7.31 30.41
N PRO A 130 -1.55 7.62 31.72
CA PRO A 130 -1.83 6.62 32.73
C PRO A 130 -3.06 5.77 32.36
N ALA A 131 -2.97 4.44 32.51
CA ALA A 131 -4.02 3.53 32.07
C ALA A 131 -5.40 3.86 32.67
N GLU A 132 -5.44 4.39 33.89
CA GLU A 132 -6.66 4.82 34.57
C GLU A 132 -7.39 6.01 33.92
N GLN A 133 -6.72 6.77 33.04
CA GLN A 133 -7.24 7.98 32.40
C GLN A 133 -7.35 7.84 30.88
N ALA A 134 -6.87 6.73 30.31
CA ALA A 134 -6.74 6.57 28.88
C ALA A 134 -8.08 6.52 28.15
N GLU A 135 -9.08 5.82 28.71
CA GLU A 135 -10.42 5.71 28.11
C GLU A 135 -11.10 7.07 28.05
N GLU A 136 -11.17 7.79 29.18
CA GLU A 136 -11.75 9.13 29.24
C GLU A 136 -11.05 10.10 28.28
N LEU A 137 -9.71 10.13 28.26
CA LEU A 137 -8.97 11.00 27.35
C LEU A 137 -9.19 10.60 25.89
N SER A 138 -9.25 9.31 25.58
CA SER A 138 -9.53 8.84 24.22
C SER A 138 -10.89 9.33 23.74
N GLU A 139 -11.94 9.22 24.55
CA GLU A 139 -13.27 9.73 24.19
C GLU A 139 -13.26 11.25 23.98
N GLN A 140 -12.55 12.00 24.83
CA GLN A 140 -12.44 13.45 24.67
C GLN A 140 -11.69 13.84 23.39
N LEU A 141 -10.62 13.12 23.03
CA LEU A 141 -9.89 13.35 21.78
C LEU A 141 -10.82 13.15 20.57
N GLU A 142 -11.56 12.04 20.50
CA GLU A 142 -12.50 11.80 19.40
C GLU A 142 -13.57 12.90 19.30
N VAL A 143 -14.14 13.33 20.43
CA VAL A 143 -15.20 14.36 20.42
C VAL A 143 -14.66 15.74 20.02
N GLN A 144 -13.51 16.16 20.57
CA GLN A 144 -13.01 17.51 20.32
C GLN A 144 -12.34 17.63 18.95
N LEU A 145 -11.58 16.62 18.50
CA LEU A 145 -10.78 16.74 17.28
C LEU A 145 -11.63 16.74 16.00
N VAL A 146 -12.72 15.96 15.95
CA VAL A 146 -13.63 15.90 14.79
C VAL A 146 -14.13 17.28 14.34
N GLY A 147 -14.54 18.13 15.30
CA GLY A 147 -15.16 19.43 15.01
C GLY A 147 -14.30 20.65 15.30
N ARG A 148 -13.33 20.54 16.21
CA ARG A 148 -12.54 21.68 16.71
C ARG A 148 -11.03 21.50 16.54
N GLY A 149 -10.57 20.43 15.92
CA GLY A 149 -9.14 20.12 15.78
C GLY A 149 -8.32 21.11 14.95
N GLU A 150 -8.78 22.33 14.67
CA GLU A 150 -8.01 23.32 13.92
C GLU A 150 -6.68 23.65 14.62
N MET A 151 -5.62 23.70 13.84
CA MET A 151 -4.29 24.04 14.33
C MET A 151 -4.21 25.52 14.75
N GLY A 152 -3.48 25.80 15.83
CA GLY A 152 -3.31 27.16 16.32
C GLY A 152 -2.52 28.05 15.36
N THR A 153 -2.81 29.35 15.38
CA THR A 153 -2.22 30.33 14.44
C THR A 153 -0.71 30.47 14.59
N ARG A 154 -0.16 30.30 15.80
CA ARG A 154 1.29 30.34 16.05
C ARG A 154 1.99 29.13 15.44
N THR A 155 1.41 27.94 15.61
CA THR A 155 1.89 26.70 15.01
C THR A 155 1.85 26.78 13.49
N ALA A 156 0.78 27.36 12.93
CA ALA A 156 0.65 27.59 11.49
C ALA A 156 1.74 28.51 10.94
N ASP A 157 1.95 29.68 11.54
CA ASP A 157 2.98 30.62 11.11
C ASP A 157 4.38 30.00 11.19
N TRP A 158 4.68 29.27 12.27
CA TRP A 158 5.95 28.57 12.42
C TRP A 158 6.14 27.52 11.32
N LEU A 159 5.15 26.64 11.09
CA LEU A 159 5.24 25.58 10.07
C LEU A 159 5.36 26.14 8.66
N MET A 160 4.56 27.15 8.30
CA MET A 160 4.62 27.78 6.98
C MET A 160 6.01 28.37 6.71
N ARG A 161 6.62 29.05 7.69
CA ARG A 161 7.98 29.59 7.57
C ARG A 161 9.03 28.48 7.51
N ALA A 162 8.90 27.47 8.37
CA ALA A 162 9.87 26.38 8.48
C ALA A 162 9.87 25.46 7.25
N LEU A 163 8.72 25.32 6.58
CA LEU A 163 8.56 24.49 5.38
C LEU A 163 8.63 25.29 4.07
N GLY A 164 8.47 26.61 4.14
CA GLY A 164 8.41 27.48 2.96
C GLY A 164 7.16 27.29 2.12
N ILE A 165 6.02 26.95 2.74
CA ILE A 165 4.74 26.67 2.08
C ILE A 165 3.61 27.52 2.64
N ARG A 166 2.50 27.59 1.91
CA ARG A 166 1.20 28.02 2.44
C ARG A 166 0.33 26.82 2.72
N LEU A 167 -0.50 26.90 3.76
CA LEU A 167 -1.46 25.87 4.15
C LEU A 167 -2.88 26.34 3.82
N GLU A 168 -3.67 25.48 3.19
CA GLU A 168 -5.12 25.68 3.03
C GLU A 168 -5.86 25.23 4.29
N HIS A 169 -5.51 24.04 4.78
CA HIS A 169 -6.07 23.47 6.01
C HIS A 169 -4.96 22.84 6.85
N ALA A 170 -5.13 22.89 8.17
CA ALA A 170 -4.27 22.17 9.08
C ALA A 170 -5.02 21.82 10.36
N ARG A 171 -5.03 20.55 10.72
CA ARG A 171 -5.85 20.05 11.82
C ARG A 171 -5.35 18.77 12.47
N TYR A 172 -5.62 18.66 13.76
CA TYR A 172 -5.38 17.49 14.56
C TYR A 172 -6.51 16.47 14.36
N PHE A 173 -6.12 15.21 14.26
CA PHE A 173 -6.99 14.05 14.11
C PHE A 173 -6.56 12.95 15.08
N SER A 174 -7.54 12.17 15.55
CA SER A 174 -7.24 10.86 16.12
C SER A 174 -6.75 9.93 15.00
N ARG A 175 -6.14 8.79 15.35
CA ARG A 175 -5.86 7.75 14.35
C ARG A 175 -7.16 7.21 13.73
N ASN A 176 -8.25 7.16 14.48
CA ASN A 176 -9.54 6.67 13.98
C ASN A 176 -10.13 7.64 12.96
N ASP A 177 -9.99 8.95 13.19
CA ASP A 177 -10.35 9.99 12.20
C ASP A 177 -9.55 9.82 10.91
N LEU A 178 -8.24 9.56 11.01
CA LEU A 178 -7.40 9.32 9.84
C LEU A 178 -7.85 8.06 9.08
N LEU A 179 -8.14 6.96 9.77
CA LEU A 179 -8.68 5.74 9.14
C LEU A 179 -10.00 6.02 8.41
N ALA A 180 -10.92 6.74 9.06
CA ALA A 180 -12.20 7.11 8.46
C ALA A 180 -12.04 8.02 7.24
N LEU A 181 -11.11 8.99 7.30
CA LEU A 181 -10.78 9.86 6.18
C LEU A 181 -10.23 9.06 5.00
N THR A 182 -9.24 8.19 5.24
CA THR A 182 -8.64 7.35 4.20
C THR A 182 -9.66 6.39 3.59
N CYS A 183 -10.55 5.80 4.39
CA CYS A 183 -11.66 4.98 3.91
C CYS A 183 -12.48 5.72 2.84
N VAL A 184 -13.01 6.90 3.19
CA VAL A 184 -13.81 7.73 2.29
C VAL A 184 -13.02 8.13 1.03
N GLN A 185 -11.73 8.44 1.17
CA GLN A 185 -10.87 8.76 0.03
C GLN A 185 -10.74 7.58 -0.93
N TYR A 186 -10.55 6.36 -0.43
CA TYR A 186 -10.44 5.16 -1.26
C TYR A 186 -11.77 4.77 -1.91
N GLU A 187 -12.89 4.96 -1.21
CA GLU A 187 -14.22 4.78 -1.80
C GLU A 187 -14.43 5.68 -3.02
N HIS A 188 -14.05 6.97 -2.94
CA HIS A 188 -14.19 7.92 -4.04
C HIS A 188 -13.38 7.58 -5.30
N VAL A 189 -12.34 6.76 -5.19
CA VAL A 189 -11.50 6.33 -6.33
C VAL A 189 -11.74 4.85 -6.71
N ASN A 190 -12.87 4.26 -6.29
CA ASN A 190 -13.26 2.87 -6.56
C ASN A 190 -12.33 1.82 -5.95
N LEU A 191 -11.70 2.14 -4.81
CA LEU A 191 -10.84 1.23 -4.05
C LEU A 191 -11.52 0.71 -2.78
N ALA A 192 -12.83 0.89 -2.64
CA ALA A 192 -13.62 0.38 -1.51
C ALA A 192 -13.40 -1.12 -1.24
N PRO A 193 -13.36 -2.02 -2.24
CA PRO A 193 -13.06 -3.43 -1.99
C PRO A 193 -11.69 -3.63 -1.32
N LEU A 194 -10.70 -2.84 -1.71
CA LEU A 194 -9.35 -2.95 -1.17
C LEU A 194 -9.26 -2.40 0.25
N TRP A 195 -10.03 -1.35 0.58
CA TRP A 195 -10.14 -0.84 1.94
C TRP A 195 -10.61 -1.92 2.92
N VAL A 196 -11.60 -2.74 2.56
CA VAL A 196 -12.08 -3.85 3.40
C VAL A 196 -10.92 -4.77 3.85
N LEU A 197 -9.99 -5.09 2.95
CA LEU A 197 -8.84 -5.93 3.28
C LEU A 197 -7.77 -5.18 4.08
N LEU A 198 -7.53 -3.91 3.76
CA LEU A 198 -6.59 -3.05 4.49
C LEU A 198 -7.06 -2.81 5.93
N GLU A 199 -8.34 -2.55 6.14
CA GLU A 199 -8.95 -2.37 7.45
C GLU A 199 -8.79 -3.62 8.31
N ALA A 200 -9.06 -4.81 7.76
CA ALA A 200 -8.79 -6.08 8.42
C ALA A 200 -7.29 -6.19 8.81
N ALA A 201 -6.37 -5.88 7.88
CA ALA A 201 -4.94 -5.91 8.16
C ALA A 201 -4.48 -4.90 9.22
N LEU A 202 -5.14 -3.74 9.33
CA LEU A 202 -4.80 -2.66 10.25
C LEU A 202 -5.36 -2.90 11.65
N LEU A 203 -6.62 -3.33 11.74
CA LEU A 203 -7.37 -3.37 13.01
C LEU A 203 -7.56 -4.78 13.55
N GLN A 204 -7.64 -5.78 12.67
CA GLN A 204 -7.97 -7.17 13.03
C GLN A 204 -7.06 -8.16 12.26
N PRO A 205 -5.71 -8.06 12.38
CA PRO A 205 -4.76 -8.77 11.50
C PRO A 205 -4.81 -10.30 11.60
N HIS A 206 -5.54 -10.84 12.59
CA HIS A 206 -5.75 -12.27 12.77
C HIS A 206 -7.06 -12.78 12.16
N GLN A 207 -7.92 -11.88 11.67
CA GLN A 207 -9.18 -12.24 11.02
C GLN A 207 -8.97 -12.27 9.52
N GLU A 208 -9.44 -13.35 8.90
CA GLU A 208 -9.51 -13.42 7.45
C GLU A 208 -10.65 -12.55 6.94
N GLU A 209 -10.43 -11.92 5.79
CA GLU A 209 -11.45 -11.08 5.15
C GLU A 209 -11.45 -11.33 3.65
N SER A 210 -12.63 -11.29 3.01
CA SER A 210 -12.76 -11.57 1.57
C SER A 210 -13.63 -10.53 0.89
N THR A 211 -13.26 -10.19 -0.34
CA THR A 211 -13.94 -9.18 -1.12
C THR A 211 -13.90 -9.51 -2.61
N MET A 212 -14.64 -8.74 -3.39
CA MET A 212 -14.69 -8.82 -4.84
C MET A 212 -14.38 -7.45 -5.43
N SER A 213 -13.46 -7.38 -6.38
CA SER A 213 -13.15 -6.13 -7.07
C SER A 213 -14.33 -5.65 -7.92
N ALA A 214 -14.26 -4.42 -8.43
CA ALA A 214 -15.31 -3.86 -9.28
C ALA A 214 -15.48 -4.65 -10.59
N ARG A 215 -14.41 -5.31 -11.06
CA ARG A 215 -14.44 -6.18 -12.26
C ARG A 215 -14.67 -7.66 -11.93
N GLY A 216 -14.94 -8.01 -10.69
CA GLY A 216 -15.23 -9.37 -10.29
C GLY A 216 -13.99 -10.24 -10.03
N LEU A 217 -12.85 -9.64 -9.67
CA LEU A 217 -11.67 -10.37 -9.22
C LEU A 217 -11.79 -10.67 -7.72
N ALA A 218 -11.79 -11.94 -7.34
CA ALA A 218 -11.89 -12.32 -5.93
C ALA A 218 -10.56 -12.07 -5.20
N LEU A 219 -10.62 -11.52 -3.99
CA LEU A 219 -9.46 -11.22 -3.15
C LEU A 219 -9.73 -11.67 -1.72
N ARG A 220 -8.69 -12.15 -1.04
CA ARG A 220 -8.76 -12.58 0.36
C ARG A 220 -7.55 -12.09 1.14
N TYR A 221 -7.77 -11.45 2.28
CA TYR A 221 -6.75 -11.22 3.30
C TYR A 221 -6.66 -12.43 4.23
N ALA A 222 -5.46 -12.97 4.41
CA ALA A 222 -5.16 -14.04 5.36
C ALA A 222 -3.66 -14.04 5.67
N ASP A 223 -3.28 -14.36 6.92
CA ASP A 223 -1.88 -14.49 7.35
C ASP A 223 -0.99 -13.28 6.98
N GLY A 224 -1.51 -12.06 7.13
CA GLY A 224 -0.74 -10.84 6.88
C GLY A 224 -0.48 -10.54 5.39
N LYS A 225 -1.25 -11.12 4.47
CA LYS A 225 -1.12 -10.90 3.01
C LYS A 225 -2.47 -10.92 2.31
N VAL A 226 -2.50 -10.34 1.11
CA VAL A 226 -3.64 -10.39 0.20
C VAL A 226 -3.40 -11.46 -0.87
N LEU A 227 -4.38 -12.32 -1.08
CA LEU A 227 -4.43 -13.39 -2.06
C LEU A 227 -5.44 -13.02 -3.15
N ALA A 228 -4.96 -12.64 -4.32
CA ALA A 228 -5.80 -12.38 -5.50
C ALA A 228 -6.09 -13.65 -6.28
N GLN A 229 -7.31 -13.83 -6.76
CA GLN A 229 -7.62 -14.82 -7.77
C GLN A 229 -6.68 -14.65 -8.97
N SER A 230 -6.24 -15.75 -9.56
CA SER A 230 -5.44 -15.70 -10.79
C SER A 230 -6.23 -15.05 -11.93
N PRO A 231 -5.65 -14.08 -12.67
CA PRO A 231 -6.29 -13.53 -13.87
C PRO A 231 -6.64 -14.58 -14.92
N SER A 232 -5.85 -15.65 -15.07
CA SER A 232 -6.18 -16.74 -16.00
C SER A 232 -7.35 -17.59 -15.52
N GLN A 233 -7.46 -17.82 -14.20
CA GLN A 233 -8.60 -18.52 -13.59
C GLN A 233 -9.88 -17.69 -13.69
N TRP A 234 -9.78 -16.39 -13.42
CA TRP A 234 -10.88 -15.44 -13.61
C TRP A 234 -11.39 -15.51 -15.04
N LEU A 235 -10.48 -15.45 -16.03
CA LEU A 235 -10.82 -15.52 -17.45
C LEU A 235 -11.48 -16.85 -17.83
N ALA A 236 -10.97 -17.98 -17.30
CA ALA A 236 -11.55 -19.29 -17.53
C ALA A 236 -12.96 -19.45 -16.93
N GLY A 237 -13.26 -18.71 -15.86
CA GLY A 237 -14.59 -18.67 -15.24
C GLY A 237 -15.60 -17.78 -15.97
N GLN A 238 -15.16 -16.96 -16.94
CA GLN A 238 -16.07 -16.08 -17.67
C GLN A 238 -16.97 -16.86 -18.64
N ALA A 239 -18.27 -16.61 -18.55
CA ALA A 239 -19.24 -17.05 -19.54
C ALA A 239 -19.31 -16.06 -20.71
N GLY A 240 -19.53 -16.54 -21.93
CA GLY A 240 -19.59 -15.68 -23.11
C GLY A 240 -19.33 -16.44 -24.41
N ALA A 241 -19.74 -15.85 -25.53
CA ALA A 241 -19.53 -16.43 -26.85
C ALA A 241 -18.04 -16.63 -27.16
N LEU A 242 -17.75 -17.72 -27.89
CA LEU A 242 -16.41 -18.03 -28.42
C LEU A 242 -16.31 -17.66 -29.91
N ASP A 243 -17.25 -16.88 -30.41
CA ASP A 243 -17.13 -16.26 -31.73
C ASP A 243 -16.05 -15.16 -31.71
N PRO A 244 -15.61 -14.66 -32.88
CA PRO A 244 -14.52 -13.68 -32.94
C PRO A 244 -14.76 -12.41 -32.12
N ASP A 245 -16.02 -12.01 -31.92
CA ASP A 245 -16.36 -10.79 -31.19
C ASP A 245 -16.32 -11.05 -29.68
N GLY A 246 -16.85 -12.19 -29.23
CA GLY A 246 -16.75 -12.66 -27.86
C GLY A 246 -15.30 -12.90 -27.41
N ILE A 247 -14.45 -13.43 -28.27
CA ILE A 247 -13.01 -13.57 -27.99
C ILE A 247 -12.33 -12.20 -27.83
N ARG A 248 -12.65 -11.23 -28.68
CA ARG A 248 -12.12 -9.85 -28.54
C ARG A 248 -12.59 -9.20 -27.24
N GLN A 249 -13.85 -9.40 -26.86
CA GLN A 249 -14.39 -8.88 -25.60
C GLN A 249 -13.69 -9.53 -24.39
N ARG A 250 -13.55 -10.86 -24.36
CA ARG A 250 -12.83 -11.58 -23.29
C ARG A 250 -11.39 -11.09 -23.13
N ALA A 251 -10.68 -10.89 -24.25
CA ALA A 251 -9.33 -10.34 -24.25
C ALA A 251 -9.27 -8.92 -23.68
N HIS A 252 -10.27 -8.07 -24.01
CA HIS A 252 -10.40 -6.73 -23.46
C HIS A 252 -10.68 -6.76 -21.95
N ASP A 253 -11.61 -7.60 -21.49
CA ASP A 253 -11.98 -7.67 -20.07
C ASP A 253 -10.83 -8.22 -19.22
N PHE A 254 -10.08 -9.21 -19.74
CA PHE A 254 -8.85 -9.70 -19.13
C PHE A 254 -7.81 -8.58 -18.94
N ALA A 255 -7.60 -7.75 -19.97
CA ALA A 255 -6.69 -6.61 -19.85
C ALA A 255 -7.18 -5.61 -18.78
N GLY A 256 -8.50 -5.42 -18.66
CA GLY A 256 -9.12 -4.61 -17.60
C GLY A 256 -8.87 -5.17 -16.19
N ILE A 257 -8.91 -6.48 -16.02
CA ILE A 257 -8.58 -7.14 -14.74
C ILE A 257 -7.13 -6.95 -14.36
N VAL A 258 -6.21 -7.14 -15.31
CA VAL A 258 -4.77 -6.91 -15.03
C VAL A 258 -4.52 -5.44 -14.71
N PHE A 259 -5.19 -4.51 -15.38
CA PHE A 259 -5.10 -3.08 -15.05
C PHE A 259 -5.56 -2.78 -13.62
N GLU A 260 -6.71 -3.29 -13.20
CA GLU A 260 -7.19 -3.12 -11.81
C GLU A 260 -6.22 -3.77 -10.81
N LEU A 261 -5.71 -4.96 -11.11
CA LEU A 261 -4.73 -5.67 -10.28
C LEU A 261 -3.43 -4.86 -10.12
N ARG A 262 -2.99 -4.13 -11.14
CA ARG A 262 -1.84 -3.20 -11.05
C ARG A 262 -2.10 -2.06 -10.07
N GLN A 263 -3.29 -1.47 -10.12
CA GLN A 263 -3.68 -0.40 -9.19
C GLN A 263 -3.70 -0.93 -7.75
N TYR A 264 -4.26 -2.13 -7.56
CA TYR A 264 -4.35 -2.75 -6.23
C TYR A 264 -2.95 -3.09 -5.70
N ALA A 265 -2.09 -3.65 -6.54
CA ALA A 265 -0.72 -3.96 -6.17
C ALA A 265 0.09 -2.72 -5.79
N ALA A 266 -0.06 -1.61 -6.52
CA ALA A 266 0.62 -0.36 -6.19
C ALA A 266 0.18 0.19 -4.82
N LEU A 267 -1.12 0.14 -4.52
CA LEU A 267 -1.62 0.59 -3.22
C LEU A 267 -1.18 -0.34 -2.09
N LEU A 268 -1.32 -1.65 -2.27
CA LEU A 268 -0.91 -2.65 -1.28
C LEU A 268 0.60 -2.55 -0.97
N ASP A 269 1.44 -2.36 -1.99
CA ASP A 269 2.87 -2.13 -1.83
C ASP A 269 3.16 -0.87 -0.99
N ALA A 270 2.40 0.21 -1.21
CA ALA A 270 2.54 1.45 -0.42
C ALA A 270 2.21 1.26 1.07
N HIS A 271 1.18 0.44 1.36
CA HIS A 271 0.82 0.00 2.71
C HIS A 271 1.70 -1.15 3.25
N GLN A 272 2.69 -1.62 2.48
CA GLN A 272 3.54 -2.77 2.83
C GLN A 272 2.75 -4.04 3.14
N LEU A 273 1.64 -4.26 2.43
CA LEU A 273 0.82 -5.46 2.54
C LEU A 273 1.10 -6.37 1.34
N PRO A 274 1.75 -7.54 1.53
CA PRO A 274 2.14 -8.40 0.42
C PRO A 274 0.95 -8.90 -0.40
N LEU A 275 1.10 -8.87 -1.73
CA LEU A 275 0.14 -9.43 -2.68
C LEU A 275 0.69 -10.73 -3.27
N GLN A 276 -0.13 -11.78 -3.30
CA GLN A 276 0.17 -13.06 -3.94
C GLN A 276 -1.05 -13.53 -4.74
N LEU A 277 -0.87 -14.49 -5.66
CA LEU A 277 -2.02 -15.18 -6.22
C LEU A 277 -2.51 -16.25 -5.24
N GLN A 278 -3.82 -16.51 -5.26
CA GLN A 278 -4.40 -17.69 -4.67
C GLN A 278 -3.77 -18.91 -5.34
N PRO A 279 -3.25 -19.88 -4.56
CA PRO A 279 -2.59 -21.03 -5.14
C PRO A 279 -3.57 -21.79 -6.06
N PRO A 280 -3.22 -22.01 -7.33
CA PRO A 280 -4.09 -22.68 -8.27
C PRO A 280 -4.11 -24.19 -7.99
N GLY A 281 -4.89 -24.65 -7.00
CA GLY A 281 -4.97 -26.08 -6.67
C GLY A 281 -3.57 -26.72 -6.45
N ALA A 282 -3.16 -27.64 -7.34
CA ALA A 282 -1.87 -28.34 -7.28
C ALA A 282 -0.66 -27.56 -7.86
N GLY A 283 -0.88 -26.36 -8.42
CA GLY A 283 0.18 -25.54 -9.01
C GLY A 283 0.84 -24.58 -8.02
N ALA A 284 2.09 -24.21 -8.29
CA ALA A 284 2.82 -23.22 -7.51
C ALA A 284 2.53 -21.79 -8.02
N SER A 285 2.30 -20.86 -7.09
CA SER A 285 2.28 -19.42 -7.36
C SER A 285 3.51 -18.76 -6.75
N GLU A 286 4.04 -17.77 -7.44
CA GLU A 286 5.15 -16.96 -6.99
C GLU A 286 4.81 -15.47 -7.08
N ALA A 287 5.34 -14.73 -6.12
CA ALA A 287 5.21 -13.29 -6.03
C ALA A 287 6.58 -12.70 -5.71
N ALA A 288 6.95 -11.63 -6.41
CA ALA A 288 8.11 -10.83 -6.09
C ALA A 288 7.80 -9.35 -6.35
N SER A 289 8.80 -8.49 -6.14
CA SER A 289 8.65 -7.04 -6.33
C SER A 289 8.13 -6.70 -7.73
N GLY A 290 6.87 -6.28 -7.80
CA GLY A 290 6.23 -5.79 -9.02
C GLY A 290 5.75 -6.85 -10.02
N TYR A 291 5.76 -8.15 -9.71
CA TYR A 291 5.14 -9.16 -10.57
C TYR A 291 4.52 -10.33 -9.80
N LEU A 292 3.58 -11.01 -10.45
CA LEU A 292 3.00 -12.28 -10.02
C LEU A 292 3.21 -13.36 -11.09
N ALA A 293 3.38 -14.61 -10.68
CA ALA A 293 3.51 -15.74 -11.60
C ALA A 293 2.76 -16.97 -11.08
N GLU A 294 2.30 -17.79 -12.01
CA GLU A 294 1.68 -19.09 -11.72
C GLU A 294 2.22 -20.17 -12.65
N THR A 295 2.44 -21.35 -12.08
CA THR A 295 2.82 -22.55 -12.82
C THR A 295 1.60 -23.42 -13.05
N LEU A 296 1.33 -23.72 -14.31
CA LEU A 296 0.20 -24.55 -14.73
C LEU A 296 0.62 -25.99 -15.02
N ALA A 297 1.81 -26.19 -15.58
CA ALA A 297 2.22 -27.48 -16.08
C ALA A 297 3.75 -27.62 -16.19
N ALA A 298 4.25 -28.84 -16.00
CA ALA A 298 5.64 -29.19 -16.31
C ALA A 298 5.83 -29.34 -17.83
N VAL A 299 7.08 -29.18 -18.29
CA VAL A 299 7.50 -29.43 -19.68
C VAL A 299 7.15 -30.86 -20.07
N ASP A 300 6.53 -31.01 -21.24
CA ASP A 300 6.25 -32.30 -21.87
C ASP A 300 7.21 -32.53 -23.05
N PRO A 301 8.05 -33.59 -23.02
CA PRO A 301 8.96 -33.92 -24.11
C PRO A 301 8.29 -34.24 -25.45
N GLY A 302 6.98 -34.52 -25.46
CA GLY A 302 6.20 -34.74 -26.69
C GLY A 302 5.84 -33.47 -27.46
N TYR A 303 6.22 -32.30 -26.95
CA TYR A 303 5.97 -30.99 -27.56
C TYR A 303 7.30 -30.29 -27.89
N ASP A 304 7.24 -29.26 -28.73
CA ASP A 304 8.36 -28.37 -29.01
C ASP A 304 8.94 -27.75 -27.72
N PRO A 305 10.20 -27.27 -27.79
CA PRO A 305 10.79 -26.49 -26.69
C PRO A 305 9.87 -25.32 -26.27
N PRO A 306 9.78 -25.03 -24.96
CA PRO A 306 8.97 -23.91 -24.49
C PRO A 306 9.44 -22.57 -25.06
N ALA A 307 8.51 -21.63 -25.23
CA ALA A 307 8.80 -20.27 -25.66
C ALA A 307 7.97 -19.26 -24.85
N LEU A 308 8.45 -18.01 -24.78
CA LEU A 308 7.82 -16.90 -24.07
C LEU A 308 7.00 -16.03 -25.04
N PHE A 309 5.77 -15.73 -24.67
CA PHE A 309 4.85 -14.93 -25.48
C PHE A 309 4.31 -13.74 -24.68
N ALA A 310 4.47 -12.52 -25.20
CA ALA A 310 3.97 -11.30 -24.58
C ALA A 310 2.55 -11.00 -25.06
N HIS A 311 1.61 -10.96 -24.13
CA HIS A 311 0.25 -10.50 -24.38
C HIS A 311 0.20 -8.99 -24.15
N GLU A 312 -0.22 -8.25 -25.16
CA GLU A 312 -0.24 -6.80 -25.14
C GLU A 312 -1.66 -6.25 -25.23
N ALA A 313 -1.90 -5.15 -24.53
CA ALA A 313 -3.17 -4.42 -24.61
C ALA A 313 -2.92 -2.93 -24.91
N PRO A 314 -3.73 -2.29 -25.78
CA PRO A 314 -3.58 -0.87 -26.10
C PRO A 314 -3.57 0.01 -24.85
N GLY A 315 -2.54 0.87 -24.73
CA GLY A 315 -2.37 1.77 -23.59
C GLY A 315 -1.82 1.14 -22.31
N LEU A 316 -1.69 -0.20 -22.24
CA LEU A 316 -1.22 -0.93 -21.05
C LEU A 316 0.12 -1.65 -21.24
N GLY A 317 0.59 -1.78 -22.48
CA GLY A 317 1.79 -2.54 -22.82
C GLY A 317 1.60 -4.04 -22.60
N VAL A 318 2.67 -4.74 -22.18
CA VAL A 318 2.62 -6.16 -21.84
C VAL A 318 1.78 -6.35 -20.58
N VAL A 319 0.63 -7.04 -20.68
CA VAL A 319 -0.28 -7.35 -19.55
C VAL A 319 -0.07 -8.75 -19.01
N ALA A 320 0.44 -9.68 -19.82
CA ALA A 320 0.82 -11.00 -19.37
C ALA A 320 1.96 -11.56 -20.22
N VAL A 321 2.71 -12.49 -19.65
CA VAL A 321 3.68 -13.33 -20.34
C VAL A 321 3.23 -14.78 -20.18
N THR A 322 3.12 -15.51 -21.29
CA THR A 322 2.81 -16.94 -21.27
C THR A 322 4.03 -17.73 -21.69
N VAL A 323 4.41 -18.71 -20.88
CA VAL A 323 5.31 -19.79 -21.34
C VAL A 323 4.44 -20.86 -21.96
N ALA A 324 4.69 -21.27 -23.20
CA ALA A 324 3.95 -22.35 -23.82
C ALA A 324 4.84 -23.27 -24.67
N GLN A 325 4.42 -24.53 -24.78
CA GLN A 325 4.94 -25.48 -25.77
C GLN A 325 3.95 -25.64 -26.92
N ARG A 326 4.45 -25.88 -28.12
CA ARG A 326 3.62 -26.19 -29.30
C ARG A 326 3.65 -27.68 -29.58
N GLY A 327 2.52 -28.25 -29.95
CA GLY A 327 2.40 -29.67 -30.24
C GLY A 327 1.87 -29.93 -31.64
N ASP A 328 2.01 -31.17 -32.08
CA ASP A 328 1.45 -31.64 -33.34
C ASP A 328 -0.08 -31.45 -33.36
N GLY A 329 -0.60 -30.97 -34.49
CA GLY A 329 -2.04 -30.71 -34.66
C GLY A 329 -2.49 -29.29 -34.29
N GLY A 330 -1.58 -28.33 -34.15
CA GLY A 330 -1.94 -26.92 -34.02
C GLY A 330 -2.50 -26.53 -32.65
N HIS A 331 -2.01 -27.15 -31.58
CA HIS A 331 -2.40 -26.79 -30.21
C HIS A 331 -1.17 -26.29 -29.44
N ALA A 332 -1.32 -25.16 -28.77
CA ALA A 332 -0.34 -24.65 -27.82
C ALA A 332 -0.75 -24.99 -26.39
N ARG A 333 0.19 -25.46 -25.59
CA ARG A 333 0.00 -25.83 -24.18
C ARG A 333 0.71 -24.80 -23.31
N ALA A 334 -0.07 -24.01 -22.57
CA ALA A 334 0.48 -23.08 -21.58
C ALA A 334 1.10 -23.85 -20.38
N LEU A 335 2.32 -23.49 -20.02
CA LEU A 335 3.07 -24.02 -18.89
C LEU A 335 3.03 -23.08 -17.68
N ALA A 336 3.05 -21.78 -17.92
CA ALA A 336 3.00 -20.75 -16.89
C ALA A 336 2.45 -19.43 -17.44
N HIS A 337 1.92 -18.62 -16.55
CA HIS A 337 1.61 -17.22 -16.81
C HIS A 337 2.34 -16.33 -15.81
N GLY A 338 2.76 -15.16 -16.29
CA GLY A 338 3.36 -14.09 -15.52
C GLY A 338 2.62 -12.79 -15.76
N TYR A 339 2.42 -12.01 -14.71
CA TYR A 339 1.70 -10.75 -14.71
C TYR A 339 2.64 -9.63 -14.23
N PRO A 340 3.24 -8.85 -15.13
CA PRO A 340 4.03 -7.69 -14.73
C PRO A 340 3.08 -6.63 -14.17
N LEU A 341 3.22 -6.33 -12.88
CA LEU A 341 2.41 -5.34 -12.19
C LEU A 341 3.03 -3.93 -12.23
N GLN A 342 4.34 -3.87 -12.43
CA GLN A 342 5.10 -2.64 -12.65
C GLN A 342 5.97 -2.78 -13.92
N PRO A 343 6.20 -1.71 -14.69
CA PRO A 343 7.00 -1.78 -15.92
C PRO A 343 8.40 -2.38 -15.72
N GLN A 344 9.09 -1.99 -14.64
CA GLN A 344 10.43 -2.46 -14.28
C GLN A 344 10.50 -3.96 -13.93
N ALA A 345 9.36 -4.58 -13.63
CA ALA A 345 9.30 -5.97 -13.18
C ALA A 345 9.27 -6.98 -14.34
N LEU A 346 9.11 -6.53 -15.59
CA LEU A 346 9.07 -7.41 -16.76
C LEU A 346 10.39 -8.18 -16.92
N GLY A 347 11.55 -7.52 -16.82
CA GLY A 347 12.85 -8.18 -16.94
C GLY A 347 13.07 -9.30 -15.92
N PRO A 348 12.92 -9.03 -14.61
CA PRO A 348 12.98 -10.06 -13.58
C PRO A 348 11.98 -11.21 -13.78
N LEU A 349 10.76 -10.92 -14.23
CA LEU A 349 9.75 -11.94 -14.55
C LEU A 349 10.21 -12.84 -15.70
N LEU A 350 10.75 -12.28 -16.78
CA LEU A 350 11.27 -13.06 -17.91
C LEU A 350 12.45 -13.94 -17.49
N ALA A 351 13.35 -13.42 -16.66
CA ALA A 351 14.48 -14.18 -16.14
C ALA A 351 14.01 -15.38 -15.29
N LEU A 352 13.02 -15.17 -14.41
CA LEU A 352 12.41 -16.22 -13.61
C LEU A 352 11.82 -17.34 -14.48
N LEU A 353 11.03 -16.98 -15.48
CA LEU A 353 10.37 -17.94 -16.36
C LEU A 353 11.39 -18.67 -17.25
N ALA A 354 12.39 -17.96 -17.77
CA ALA A 354 13.44 -18.52 -18.60
C ALA A 354 14.29 -19.56 -17.83
N ASP A 355 14.71 -19.22 -16.61
CA ASP A 355 15.48 -20.11 -15.74
C ASP A 355 14.67 -21.37 -15.37
N ARG A 356 13.40 -21.20 -14.98
CA ARG A 356 12.52 -22.33 -14.62
C ARG A 356 12.39 -23.37 -15.73
N TYR A 357 12.23 -22.90 -16.95
CA TYR A 357 11.95 -23.77 -18.10
C TYR A 357 13.19 -24.10 -18.93
N GLY A 358 14.37 -23.60 -18.53
CA GLY A 358 15.63 -23.86 -19.23
C GLY A 358 15.67 -23.31 -20.65
N ILE A 359 15.05 -22.15 -20.88
CA ILE A 359 14.92 -21.52 -22.20
C ILE A 359 15.63 -20.16 -22.25
N ALA A 360 15.90 -19.66 -23.45
CA ALA A 360 16.34 -18.28 -23.61
C ALA A 360 15.22 -17.31 -23.22
N ALA A 361 15.57 -16.16 -22.65
CA ALA A 361 14.62 -15.08 -22.32
C ALA A 361 14.16 -14.29 -23.58
N GLU A 362 14.01 -14.97 -24.72
CA GLU A 362 13.52 -14.39 -25.96
C GLU A 362 12.00 -14.30 -25.92
N LEU A 363 11.49 -13.07 -25.88
CA LEU A 363 10.07 -12.78 -25.75
C LEU A 363 9.44 -12.48 -27.11
N HIS A 364 8.48 -13.30 -27.53
CA HIS A 364 7.70 -13.07 -28.74
C HIS A 364 6.52 -12.14 -28.45
N ALA A 365 6.58 -10.90 -28.94
CA ALA A 365 5.48 -9.95 -28.83
C ALA A 365 4.30 -10.35 -29.74
N LEU A 366 3.10 -10.51 -29.16
CA LEU A 366 1.91 -10.93 -29.91
C LEU A 366 1.12 -9.74 -30.49
N GLY A 367 1.36 -8.51 -30.02
CA GLY A 367 0.59 -7.32 -30.39
C GLY A 367 -0.86 -7.29 -29.87
N ARG A 368 -1.28 -8.35 -29.17
CA ARG A 368 -2.63 -8.51 -28.59
C ARG A 368 -2.62 -9.58 -27.50
N VAL A 369 -3.68 -9.63 -26.72
CA VAL A 369 -3.97 -10.81 -25.87
C VAL A 369 -4.47 -11.94 -26.78
N VAL A 370 -3.77 -13.08 -26.77
CA VAL A 370 -4.16 -14.30 -27.48
C VAL A 370 -4.85 -15.28 -26.54
N LEU A 371 -6.01 -15.80 -26.98
CA LEU A 371 -6.77 -16.83 -26.29
C LEU A 371 -6.74 -18.14 -27.09
N ASP A 372 -6.87 -19.28 -26.40
CA ASP A 372 -7.06 -20.59 -27.02
C ASP A 372 -8.52 -20.82 -27.48
N ASP A 373 -8.78 -21.98 -28.09
CA ASP A 373 -10.12 -22.35 -28.58
C ASP A 373 -11.17 -22.47 -27.48
N ALA A 374 -10.74 -22.63 -26.22
CA ALA A 374 -11.61 -22.64 -25.04
C ALA A 374 -11.78 -21.24 -24.43
N GLY A 375 -11.21 -20.19 -25.05
CA GLY A 375 -11.26 -18.82 -24.56
C GLY A 375 -10.37 -18.56 -23.34
N ARG A 376 -9.38 -19.42 -23.08
CA ARG A 376 -8.40 -19.27 -21.99
C ARG A 376 -7.15 -18.56 -22.49
N LEU A 377 -6.35 -18.00 -21.59
CA LEU A 377 -5.09 -17.36 -21.95
C LEU A 377 -4.14 -18.40 -22.57
N GLY A 378 -3.70 -18.17 -23.80
CA GLY A 378 -2.98 -19.17 -24.59
C GLY A 378 -1.76 -18.62 -25.31
N ALA A 379 -1.29 -19.33 -26.33
CA ALA A 379 -0.23 -18.90 -27.22
C ALA A 379 -0.56 -19.31 -28.66
N PRO A 380 0.06 -18.68 -29.69
CA PRO A 380 -0.16 -19.07 -31.07
C PRO A 380 0.24 -20.53 -31.32
N ALA A 381 -0.68 -21.27 -31.93
CA ALA A 381 -0.49 -22.65 -32.39
C ALA A 381 0.53 -22.79 -33.52
N THR A 382 0.67 -21.76 -34.36
CA THR A 382 1.62 -21.72 -35.48
C THR A 382 2.90 -20.98 -35.11
N ALA A 383 4.00 -21.35 -35.77
CA ALA A 383 5.26 -20.62 -35.65
C ALA A 383 5.08 -19.15 -36.04
N LEU A 384 5.61 -18.25 -35.22
CA LEU A 384 5.76 -16.84 -35.57
C LEU A 384 7.04 -16.74 -36.38
N HIS A 385 6.96 -16.19 -37.60
CA HIS A 385 8.10 -16.01 -38.50
C HIS A 385 8.89 -14.76 -38.16
#